data_AF-X0QA90-F1
#
_entry.id   AF-X0QA90-F1
#
_cell.length_a   1.000
_cell.length_b   1.000
_cell.length_c   1.000
_cell.angle_alpha   90.00
_cell.angle_beta   90.00
_cell.angle_gamma   90.00
#
_symmetry.space_group_name_H-M   'P 1'
#
loop_
_entity.id
_entity.type
_entity.pdbx_description
1 polymer ?
#
loop_
_entity_poly.entity_id
_entity_poly.type
_entity_poly.pdbx_seq_one_letter_code
_entity_poly.pdbx_strand_id
1 'polypeptide(L)'
;MATHAVFEELGASYEMIEIDLSKNMQKSAGYLAINPNGKVPTLVHKGQVVYESAAILMYVLDQQPESGLAPNIGCPKRGVYYQYLFWMSSTLQEAANHWAHPEQYISDEHNLQQVKDKANDVLTHCWDIIEKGLASHGPWLLGDQLSGLIFIYL
;
A
#
# COMPACT_ATOMS: atom_id res chain seq x y z
N MET A 1 -1.78 2.02 -7.88
CA MET A 1 -2.53 3.29 -7.80
C MET A 1 -1.95 4.19 -6.70
N ALA A 2 -1.79 3.70 -5.46
CA ALA A 2 -1.11 4.38 -4.35
C ALA A 2 0.09 5.28 -4.69
N THR A 3 1.12 4.73 -5.34
CA THR A 3 2.35 5.46 -5.66
C THR A 3 2.12 6.61 -6.64
N HIS A 4 1.31 6.41 -7.67
CA HIS A 4 1.00 7.48 -8.62
C HIS A 4 0.21 8.60 -7.95
N ALA A 5 -0.79 8.25 -7.13
CA ALA A 5 -1.63 9.21 -6.43
C ALA A 5 -0.82 10.17 -5.53
N VAL A 6 0.21 9.67 -4.81
CA VAL A 6 1.04 10.57 -3.99
C VAL A 6 1.88 11.53 -4.84
N PHE A 7 2.39 11.09 -6.01
CA PHE A 7 3.13 12.01 -6.89
C PHE A 7 2.23 13.10 -7.46
N GLU A 8 1.00 12.76 -7.85
CA GLU A 8 -0.02 13.71 -8.30
C GLU A 8 -0.39 14.70 -7.20
N GLU A 9 -0.67 14.23 -5.98
CA GLU A 9 -1.01 15.09 -4.84
C GLU A 9 0.11 16.09 -4.52
N LEU A 10 1.35 15.64 -4.59
CA LEU A 10 2.53 16.48 -4.34
C LEU A 10 2.90 17.39 -5.52
N GLY A 11 2.25 17.24 -6.68
CA GLY A 11 2.64 17.93 -7.92
C GLY A 11 4.08 17.63 -8.34
N ALA A 12 4.61 16.48 -7.93
CA ALA A 12 6.01 16.11 -8.18
C ALA A 12 6.15 15.53 -9.59
N SER A 13 7.22 15.90 -10.30
CA SER A 13 7.48 15.36 -11.64
C SER A 13 7.99 13.91 -11.56
N TYR A 14 7.44 13.02 -12.39
CA TYR A 14 7.87 11.64 -12.52
C TYR A 14 7.68 11.15 -13.96
N GLU A 15 8.37 10.06 -14.30
CA GLU A 15 8.16 9.33 -15.55
C GLU A 15 7.42 8.02 -15.20
N MET A 16 6.30 7.77 -15.87
CA MET A 16 5.58 6.50 -15.73
C MET A 16 6.06 5.51 -16.78
N ILE A 17 6.54 4.35 -16.32
CA ILE A 17 6.83 3.20 -17.17
C ILE A 17 5.76 2.14 -16.89
N GLU A 18 4.92 1.87 -17.88
CA GLU A 18 3.85 0.89 -17.77
C GLU A 18 4.40 -0.54 -17.79
N ILE A 19 3.92 -1.36 -16.86
CA ILE A 19 4.24 -2.79 -16.76
C ILE A 19 2.94 -3.57 -16.94
N ASP A 20 2.75 -4.13 -18.13
CA ASP A 20 1.55 -4.91 -18.47
C ASP A 20 1.57 -6.27 -17.75
N LEU A 21 0.75 -6.38 -16.71
CA LEU A 21 0.63 -7.59 -15.89
C LEU A 21 0.00 -8.76 -16.68
N SER A 22 -0.84 -8.48 -17.68
CA SER A 22 -1.45 -9.53 -18.53
C SER A 22 -0.42 -10.23 -19.41
N LYS A 23 0.69 -9.54 -19.71
CA LYS A 23 1.83 -10.07 -20.45
C LYS A 23 2.97 -10.55 -19.54
N ASN A 24 2.76 -10.58 -18.23
CA ASN A 24 3.78 -10.95 -17.25
C ASN A 24 5.08 -10.11 -17.35
N MET A 25 5.00 -8.84 -17.76
CA MET A 25 6.19 -7.98 -17.92
C MET A 25 6.98 -7.82 -16.61
N GLN A 26 6.29 -7.83 -15.46
CA GLN A 26 6.87 -7.82 -14.11
C GLN A 26 7.72 -9.05 -13.80
N LYS A 27 7.64 -10.11 -14.61
CA LYS A 27 8.45 -11.33 -14.50
C LYS A 27 9.55 -11.41 -15.56
N SER A 28 9.69 -10.40 -16.42
CA SER A 28 10.79 -10.33 -17.39
C SER A 28 12.13 -10.21 -16.68
N ALA A 29 13.20 -10.76 -17.29
CA ALA A 29 14.54 -10.68 -16.73
C ALA A 29 15.00 -9.23 -16.48
N GLY A 30 14.63 -8.30 -17.37
CA GLY A 30 14.93 -6.88 -17.23
C GLY A 30 14.26 -6.24 -16.01
N TYR A 31 12.97 -6.53 -15.77
CA TYR A 31 12.27 -6.01 -14.60
C TYR A 31 12.74 -6.69 -13.31
N LEU A 32 12.96 -8.00 -13.32
CA LEU A 32 13.45 -8.75 -12.15
C LEU A 32 14.85 -8.31 -11.70
N ALA A 33 15.68 -7.82 -12.63
CA ALA A 33 16.97 -7.21 -12.30
C ALA A 33 16.82 -5.91 -11.49
N ILE A 34 15.66 -5.24 -11.57
CA ILE A 34 15.33 -4.03 -10.81
C ILE A 34 14.59 -4.40 -9.52
N ASN A 35 13.51 -5.18 -9.63
CA ASN A 35 12.73 -5.64 -8.50
C ASN A 35 12.64 -7.18 -8.49
N PRO A 36 13.42 -7.86 -7.61
CA PRO A 36 13.47 -9.32 -7.59
C PRO A 36 12.15 -9.98 -7.17
N ASN A 37 11.24 -9.25 -6.52
CA ASN A 37 9.91 -9.76 -6.18
C ASN A 37 9.02 -9.92 -7.42
N GLY A 38 9.36 -9.23 -8.51
CA GLY A 38 8.57 -9.20 -9.74
C GLY A 38 7.13 -8.75 -9.48
N LYS A 39 7.00 -7.68 -8.68
CA LYS A 39 5.74 -7.02 -8.36
C LYS A 39 5.85 -5.53 -8.68
N VAL A 40 4.72 -4.89 -8.92
CA VAL A 40 4.58 -3.43 -9.04
C VAL A 40 3.92 -2.90 -7.76
N PRO A 41 4.16 -1.64 -7.38
CA PRO A 41 5.01 -0.62 -8.02
C PRO A 41 6.51 -0.76 -7.71
N THR A 42 7.34 -0.02 -8.45
CA THR A 42 8.78 0.16 -8.18
C THR A 42 9.16 1.57 -8.58
N LEU A 43 9.89 2.27 -7.69
CA LEU A 43 10.40 3.62 -7.90
C LEU A 43 11.91 3.56 -8.13
N VAL A 44 12.39 4.25 -9.17
CA VAL A 44 13.81 4.54 -9.35
C VAL A 44 14.01 6.04 -9.15
N HIS A 45 14.80 6.42 -8.14
CA HIS A 45 15.10 7.83 -7.87
C HIS A 45 16.59 7.98 -7.53
N LYS A 46 17.30 8.81 -8.29
CA LYS A 46 18.75 9.07 -8.12
C LYS A 46 19.60 7.77 -8.09
N GLY A 47 19.25 6.82 -8.95
CA GLY A 47 19.93 5.52 -9.05
C GLY A 47 19.62 4.54 -7.92
N GLN A 48 18.75 4.89 -6.98
CA GLN A 48 18.24 3.99 -5.94
C GLN A 48 16.91 3.39 -6.38
N VAL A 49 16.75 2.09 -6.10
CA VAL A 49 15.51 1.36 -6.36
C VAL A 49 14.76 1.18 -5.03
N VAL A 50 13.49 1.57 -5.01
CA VAL A 50 12.58 1.37 -3.87
C VAL A 50 11.36 0.61 -4.37
N TYR A 51 11.04 -0.50 -3.72
CA TYR A 51 9.82 -1.29 -3.91
C TYR A 51 9.05 -1.37 -2.59
N GLU A 52 7.85 -1.96 -2.62
CA GLU A 52 6.78 -1.84 -1.61
C GLU A 52 6.07 -0.48 -1.64
N SER A 53 4.76 -0.48 -1.86
CA SER A 53 3.96 0.75 -1.98
C SER A 53 4.08 1.65 -0.75
N ALA A 54 4.06 1.09 0.45
CA ALA A 54 4.20 1.83 1.70
C ALA A 54 5.60 2.42 1.89
N ALA A 55 6.66 1.69 1.51
CA ALA A 55 8.02 2.19 1.57
C ALA A 55 8.24 3.33 0.56
N ILE A 56 7.71 3.19 -0.66
CA ILE A 56 7.73 4.26 -1.66
C ILE A 56 6.98 5.49 -1.15
N LEU A 57 5.79 5.30 -0.58
CA LEU A 57 5.01 6.40 -0.01
C LEU A 57 5.79 7.15 1.08
N MET A 58 6.34 6.44 2.06
CA MET A 58 7.16 7.05 3.11
C MET A 58 8.36 7.78 2.52
N TYR A 59 9.08 7.14 1.59
CA TYR A 59 10.26 7.71 0.95
C TYR A 59 9.94 9.02 0.25
N VAL A 60 8.85 9.07 -0.53
CA VAL A 60 8.43 10.28 -1.25
C VAL A 60 8.01 11.38 -0.28
N LEU A 61 7.21 11.05 0.75
CA LEU A 61 6.76 12.03 1.74
C LEU A 61 7.89 12.59 2.61
N ASP A 62 8.92 11.80 2.90
CA ASP A 62 10.10 12.26 3.64
C ASP A 62 10.93 13.28 2.83
N GLN A 63 10.76 13.36 1.51
CA GLN A 63 11.39 14.40 0.68
C GLN A 63 10.61 15.73 0.66
N GLN A 64 9.35 15.72 1.11
CA GLN A 64 8.47 16.89 1.16
C GLN A 64 7.73 16.94 2.50
N PRO A 65 8.44 17.09 3.62
CA PRO A 65 7.84 17.13 4.96
C PRO A 65 6.82 18.27 5.13
N GLU A 66 6.95 19.35 4.36
CA GLU A 66 6.03 20.49 4.31
C GLU A 66 4.64 20.15 3.77
N SER A 67 4.49 19.02 3.06
CA SER A 67 3.19 18.55 2.54
C SER A 67 2.18 18.27 3.64
N GLY A 68 2.64 17.99 4.87
CA GLY A 68 1.76 17.64 6.00
C GLY A 68 1.07 16.28 5.85
N LEU A 69 1.35 15.52 4.79
CA LEU A 69 0.76 14.21 4.52
C LEU A 69 1.38 13.09 5.37
N ALA A 70 2.49 13.35 6.04
CA ALA A 70 2.98 12.48 7.10
C ALA A 70 3.31 13.32 8.33
N PRO A 71 3.00 12.87 9.56
CA PRO A 71 3.41 13.58 10.76
C PRO A 71 4.93 13.77 10.77
N ASN A 72 5.47 14.91 11.20
CA ASN A 72 6.92 15.09 11.24
C ASN A 72 7.61 14.05 12.15
N ILE A 73 8.90 13.79 11.89
CA ILE A 73 9.73 12.98 12.80
C ILE A 73 9.71 13.61 14.19
N GLY A 74 9.50 12.79 15.22
CA GLY A 74 9.34 13.25 16.61
C GLY A 74 7.93 13.66 17.00
N CYS A 75 6.98 13.77 16.05
CA CYS A 75 5.58 13.97 16.38
C CYS A 75 5.00 12.75 17.12
N PRO A 76 4.27 12.93 18.24
CA PRO A 76 3.63 11.82 18.96
C PRO A 76 2.72 10.95 18.08
N LYS A 77 2.10 11.53 17.04
CA LYS A 77 1.24 10.80 16.09
C LYS A 77 2.01 9.95 15.08
N ARG A 78 3.34 10.09 14.93
CA ARG A 78 4.13 9.34 13.94
C ARG A 78 4.10 7.83 14.21
N GLY A 79 4.09 7.42 15.48
CA GLY A 79 3.97 6.00 15.84
C GLY A 79 2.64 5.39 15.36
N VAL A 80 1.54 6.10 15.57
CA VAL A 80 0.20 5.69 15.12
C VAL A 80 0.12 5.68 13.58
N TYR A 81 0.75 6.65 12.92
CA TYR A 81 0.87 6.67 11.46
C TYR A 81 1.58 5.41 10.93
N TYR A 82 2.74 5.06 11.49
CA TYR A 82 3.44 3.82 11.10
C TYR A 82 2.62 2.57 11.42
N GLN A 83 1.95 2.52 12.58
CA GLN A 83 1.08 1.41 12.93
C GLN A 83 0.04 1.17 11.83
N TYR A 84 -0.72 2.19 11.43
CA TYR A 84 -1.72 2.05 10.38
C TYR A 84 -1.10 1.71 9.04
N LEU A 85 0.02 2.35 8.67
CA LEU A 85 0.68 2.11 7.40
C LEU A 85 1.12 0.64 7.26
N PHE A 86 1.79 0.10 8.27
CA PHE A 86 2.25 -1.28 8.26
C PHE A 86 1.09 -2.25 8.42
N TRP A 87 0.16 -2.01 9.34
CA TRP A 87 -1.03 -2.87 9.52
C TRP A 87 -1.86 -2.96 8.24
N MET A 88 -2.06 -1.85 7.54
CA MET A 88 -2.70 -1.84 6.24
C MET A 88 -1.92 -2.73 5.26
N SER A 89 -0.61 -2.51 5.10
CA SER A 89 0.20 -3.22 4.10
C SER A 89 0.40 -4.71 4.39
N SER A 90 0.43 -5.12 5.67
CA SER A 90 0.74 -6.50 6.06
C SER A 90 -0.47 -7.33 6.47
N THR A 91 -1.57 -6.69 6.85
CA THR A 91 -2.77 -7.39 7.35
C THR A 91 -3.93 -7.20 6.40
N LEU A 92 -4.28 -5.94 6.11
CA LEU A 92 -5.39 -5.66 5.20
C LEU A 92 -5.05 -6.12 3.78
N GLN A 93 -3.83 -5.83 3.30
CA GLN A 93 -3.42 -6.19 1.94
C GLN A 93 -3.37 -7.70 1.74
N GLU A 94 -2.83 -8.42 2.72
CA GLU A 94 -2.70 -9.87 2.62
C GLU A 94 -4.07 -10.54 2.64
N ALA A 95 -5.01 -10.06 3.46
CA ALA A 95 -6.39 -10.52 3.40
C ALA A 95 -7.03 -10.19 2.03
N ALA A 96 -6.78 -9.01 1.47
CA ALA A 96 -7.28 -8.66 0.14
C ALA A 96 -6.67 -9.56 -0.95
N ASN A 97 -5.38 -9.88 -0.86
CA ASN A 97 -4.68 -10.78 -1.79
C ASN A 97 -5.24 -12.21 -1.69
N HIS A 98 -5.48 -12.73 -0.48
CA HIS A 98 -6.10 -14.05 -0.29
C HIS A 98 -7.50 -14.10 -0.88
N TRP A 99 -8.26 -13.01 -0.78
CA TRP A 99 -9.60 -12.93 -1.33
C TRP A 99 -9.60 -12.79 -2.86
N ALA A 100 -8.72 -11.96 -3.42
CA ALA A 100 -8.66 -11.69 -4.85
C ALA A 100 -7.98 -12.82 -5.65
N HIS A 101 -6.96 -13.45 -5.05
CA HIS A 101 -6.07 -14.41 -5.70
C HIS A 101 -5.86 -15.69 -4.85
N PRO A 102 -6.93 -16.37 -4.39
CA PRO A 102 -6.80 -17.58 -3.56
C PRO A 102 -5.98 -18.69 -4.24
N GLU A 103 -5.96 -18.73 -5.57
CA GLU A 103 -5.19 -19.68 -6.39
C GLU A 103 -3.67 -19.57 -6.21
N GLN A 104 -3.17 -18.45 -5.69
CA GLN A 104 -1.75 -18.28 -5.38
C GLN A 104 -1.35 -18.93 -4.05
N TYR A 105 -2.32 -19.31 -3.21
CA TYR A 105 -2.08 -19.80 -1.85
C TYR A 105 -2.37 -21.28 -1.69
N ILE A 106 -3.28 -21.84 -2.48
CA ILE A 106 -3.58 -23.27 -2.50
C ILE A 106 -3.72 -23.78 -3.93
N SER A 107 -3.30 -25.01 -4.17
CA SER A 107 -3.42 -25.66 -5.49
C SER A 107 -4.74 -26.44 -5.67
N ASP A 108 -5.50 -26.66 -4.59
CA ASP A 108 -6.78 -27.37 -4.65
C ASP A 108 -7.92 -26.42 -4.98
N GLU A 109 -8.40 -26.50 -6.22
CA GLU A 109 -9.46 -25.65 -6.74
C GLU A 109 -10.79 -25.78 -5.97
N HIS A 110 -11.04 -26.94 -5.32
CA HIS A 110 -12.28 -27.16 -4.56
C HIS A 110 -12.34 -26.34 -3.27
N ASN A 111 -11.19 -25.91 -2.75
CA ASN A 111 -11.09 -25.21 -1.47
C ASN A 111 -10.87 -23.69 -1.63
N LEU A 112 -10.83 -23.16 -2.87
CA LEU A 112 -10.61 -21.73 -3.12
C LEU A 112 -11.67 -20.86 -2.43
N GLN A 113 -12.92 -21.30 -2.41
CA GLN A 113 -14.00 -20.56 -1.75
C GLN A 113 -13.77 -20.46 -0.24
N GLN A 114 -13.26 -21.51 0.40
CA GLN A 114 -12.97 -21.48 1.84
C GLN A 114 -11.88 -20.45 2.19
N VAL A 115 -10.86 -20.31 1.34
CA VAL A 115 -9.82 -19.28 1.48
C VAL A 115 -10.44 -17.88 1.37
N LYS A 116 -11.31 -17.67 0.37
CA LYS A 116 -12.01 -16.39 0.19
C LYS A 116 -12.90 -16.04 1.38
N ASP A 117 -13.64 -17.01 1.92
CA ASP A 117 -14.51 -16.80 3.07
C ASP A 117 -13.70 -16.38 4.30
N LYS A 118 -12.57 -17.05 4.56
CA LYS A 118 -11.68 -16.68 5.68
C LYS A 118 -11.01 -15.34 5.47
N ALA A 119 -10.61 -15.01 4.25
CA ALA A 119 -10.09 -13.70 3.91
C ALA A 119 -11.15 -12.61 4.12
N ASN A 120 -12.40 -12.89 3.78
CA ASN A 120 -13.53 -11.97 3.97
C ASN A 120 -13.83 -11.72 5.46
N ASP A 121 -13.71 -12.74 6.33
CA ASP A 121 -13.81 -12.56 7.79
C ASP A 121 -12.77 -11.54 8.29
N VAL A 122 -11.51 -11.66 7.82
CA VAL A 122 -10.42 -10.74 8.19
C VAL A 122 -10.63 -9.34 7.62
N LEU A 123 -11.03 -9.23 6.36
CA LEU A 123 -11.32 -7.95 5.71
C LEU A 123 -12.45 -7.22 6.45
N THR A 124 -13.54 -7.90 6.76
CA THR A 124 -14.67 -7.35 7.53
C THR A 124 -14.18 -6.80 8.86
N HIS A 125 -13.35 -7.55 9.59
CA HIS A 125 -12.76 -7.07 10.85
C HIS A 125 -11.86 -5.84 10.65
N CYS A 126 -11.07 -5.78 9.58
CA CYS A 126 -10.24 -4.62 9.28
C CYS A 126 -11.10 -3.38 8.98
N TRP A 127 -12.17 -3.54 8.21
CA TRP A 127 -13.09 -2.45 7.91
C TRP A 127 -13.81 -1.94 9.17
N ASP A 128 -14.22 -2.84 10.07
CA ASP A 128 -14.78 -2.45 11.37
C ASP A 128 -13.82 -1.60 12.21
N ILE A 129 -12.52 -1.92 12.20
CA ILE A 129 -11.48 -1.15 12.91
C ILE A 129 -11.38 0.26 12.31
N ILE A 130 -11.33 0.34 10.98
CA ILE A 130 -11.26 1.62 10.26
C ILE A 130 -12.51 2.46 10.54
N GLU A 131 -13.71 1.88 10.41
CA GLU A 131 -14.98 2.58 10.64
C GLU A 131 -15.09 3.09 12.08
N LYS A 132 -14.80 2.25 13.08
CA LYS A 132 -14.80 2.66 14.49
C LYS A 132 -13.76 3.75 14.77
N GLY A 133 -12.59 3.65 14.15
CA GLY A 133 -11.54 4.66 14.26
C GLY A 133 -12.01 6.03 13.73
N LEU A 134 -12.59 6.04 12.54
CA LEU A 134 -13.14 7.24 11.89
C LEU A 134 -14.33 7.82 12.67
N ALA A 135 -15.24 6.99 13.18
CA ALA A 135 -16.39 7.45 13.96
C ALA A 135 -15.99 8.05 15.33
N SER A 136 -14.95 7.49 15.96
CA SER A 136 -14.55 7.89 17.32
C SER A 136 -13.58 9.08 17.33
N HIS A 137 -12.71 9.18 16.32
CA HIS A 137 -11.60 10.13 16.32
C HIS A 137 -11.49 10.96 15.05
N GLY A 138 -12.33 10.71 14.02
CA GLY A 138 -12.18 11.26 12.67
C GLY A 138 -12.35 12.78 12.54
N PRO A 139 -12.29 13.33 11.32
CA PRO A 139 -12.69 12.68 10.06
C PRO A 139 -11.64 11.79 9.37
N TRP A 140 -10.38 11.77 9.84
CA TRP A 140 -9.30 10.97 9.26
C TRP A 140 -8.75 9.92 10.24
N LEU A 141 -7.96 8.97 9.73
CA LEU A 141 -7.35 7.90 10.56
C LEU A 141 -6.39 8.44 11.64
N LEU A 142 -5.82 9.63 11.45
CA LEU A 142 -5.00 10.34 12.45
C LEU A 142 -5.74 11.47 13.17
N GLY A 143 -7.06 11.41 13.09
CA GLY A 143 -8.02 12.35 13.64
C GLY A 143 -8.28 13.54 12.72
N ASP A 144 -7.95 14.75 13.16
CA ASP A 144 -8.26 15.97 12.38
C ASP A 144 -7.36 16.17 11.14
N GLN A 145 -6.32 15.35 10.98
CA GLN A 145 -5.30 15.54 9.95
C GLN A 145 -5.37 14.47 8.86
N LEU A 146 -5.53 14.92 7.61
CA LEU A 146 -5.33 14.08 6.43
C LEU A 146 -3.88 13.59 6.40
N SER A 147 -3.68 12.33 6.02
CA SER A 147 -2.34 11.77 5.85
C SER A 147 -2.30 10.87 4.62
N GLY A 148 -1.09 10.58 4.15
CA GLY A 148 -0.83 9.70 3.02
C GLY A 148 -1.31 8.26 3.22
N LEU A 149 -1.80 7.89 4.41
CA LEU A 149 -2.49 6.62 4.64
C LEU A 149 -3.64 6.40 3.65
N ILE A 150 -4.28 7.48 3.19
CA ILE A 150 -5.35 7.43 2.19
C ILE A 150 -4.88 6.79 0.87
N PHE A 151 -3.61 6.95 0.49
CA PHE A 151 -3.11 6.47 -0.79
C PHE A 151 -2.91 4.96 -0.83
N ILE A 152 -2.74 4.27 0.30
CA ILE A 152 -2.38 2.84 0.30
C ILE A 152 -3.46 1.96 -0.37
N TYR A 153 -4.72 2.41 -0.43
CA TYR A 153 -5.84 1.67 -1.02
C TYR A 153 -6.76 2.50 -1.93
N LEU A 154 -6.31 3.68 -2.37
CA LEU A 154 -6.90 4.37 -3.52
C LEU A 154 -6.37 3.77 -4.83
#